data_AF-A0A450UEV6-F1
#
_entry.id   AF-A0A450UEV6-F1
#
_cell.length_a   1.000
_cell.length_b   1.000
_cell.length_c   1.000
_cell.angle_alpha   90.00
_cell.angle_beta   90.00
_cell.angle_gamma   90.00
#
_symmetry.space_group_name_H-M   'P 1'
#
loop_
_entity.id
_entity.type
_entity.pdbx_description
1 polymer ?
#
loop_
_entity_poly.entity_id
_entity_poly.type
_entity_poly.pdbx_seq_one_letter_code
_entity_poly.pdbx_strand_id
1 'polypeptide(L)'
;MNTTKLHIIARVLRDELARSETVSILNETIQALQHLVENPHPEYQEQLAAHLSNLYKRLETSPVDDFSPAWRDAVDELGVADEFGSRLVKKIKNIFERNPITPQMALKELEQIRNRLSSTESNLNRLVSGLEYFGVAEDELCDDECEIGIIVPRSYVKDNLKSFGSELVELEKSLLVFSELVTGQREPLKIRQISSSELSIFLDYIPGIGACIAIAVERIVALYKQVLEIKNLKKGLVDQKLPEDVLKGIDDHAKSMVKPELEKLATELMEKYGEQLESERKNEVSTELRHSLNKIANRIDRGFNVELRVAPPKEEPEENQDLDNADRNRLAAVRKIIESASKIAYLEKSGEPVLFLPENEENDK
;
A
#
# COMPACT_ATOMS: atom_id res chain seq x y z
N MET A 1 -3.16 -15.03 -3.38
CA MET A 1 -1.71 -14.71 -3.26
C MET A 1 -0.78 -15.51 -4.19
N ASN A 2 0.24 -14.85 -4.79
CA ASN A 2 1.36 -15.45 -5.52
C ASN A 2 2.45 -15.99 -4.55
N THR A 3 3.15 -17.08 -4.89
CA THR A 3 4.14 -17.73 -4.01
C THR A 3 5.30 -16.84 -3.57
N THR A 4 5.80 -15.97 -4.45
CA THR A 4 6.89 -15.05 -4.12
C THR A 4 6.43 -13.94 -3.19
N LYS A 5 5.20 -13.43 -3.39
CA LYS A 5 4.57 -12.50 -2.43
C LYS A 5 4.34 -13.16 -1.07
N LEU A 6 3.82 -14.40 -1.06
CA LEU A 6 3.68 -15.21 0.16
C LEU A 6 5.02 -15.36 0.87
N HIS A 7 6.10 -15.64 0.13
CA HIS A 7 7.44 -15.76 0.69
C HIS A 7 7.88 -14.48 1.39
N ILE A 8 7.83 -13.34 0.68
CA ILE A 8 8.26 -12.05 1.21
C ILE A 8 7.44 -11.68 2.46
N ILE A 9 6.12 -11.81 2.41
CA ILE A 9 5.26 -11.49 3.56
C ILE A 9 5.57 -12.41 4.74
N ALA A 10 5.70 -13.72 4.52
CA ALA A 10 6.04 -14.66 5.57
C ALA A 10 7.41 -14.37 6.20
N ARG A 11 8.40 -13.96 5.39
CA ARG A 11 9.72 -13.55 5.87
C ARG A 11 9.63 -12.30 6.72
N VAL A 12 8.96 -11.25 6.26
CA VAL A 12 8.82 -10.00 7.03
C VAL A 12 8.09 -10.24 8.35
N LEU A 13 7.04 -11.07 8.37
CA LEU A 13 6.35 -11.45 9.61
C LEU A 13 7.26 -12.24 10.55
N ARG A 14 8.02 -13.20 10.03
CA ARG A 14 9.02 -13.98 10.81
C ARG A 14 10.06 -13.06 11.43
N ASP A 15 10.64 -12.18 10.62
CA ASP A 15 11.70 -11.27 11.02
C ASP A 15 11.18 -10.24 12.03
N GLU A 16 9.93 -9.80 11.90
CA GLU A 16 9.28 -8.94 12.89
C GLU A 16 9.10 -9.65 14.24
N LEU A 17 8.65 -10.91 14.27
CA LEU A 17 8.56 -11.68 15.52
C LEU A 17 9.93 -11.83 16.20
N ALA A 18 10.96 -12.09 15.41
CA ALA A 18 12.32 -12.21 15.90
C ALA A 18 12.85 -10.87 16.44
N ARG A 19 12.69 -9.79 15.68
CA ARG A 19 13.18 -8.44 16.01
C ARG A 19 12.46 -7.81 17.21
N SER A 20 11.16 -8.04 17.32
CA SER A 20 10.34 -7.50 18.41
C SER A 20 10.49 -8.31 19.70
N GLU A 21 11.06 -9.53 19.63
CA GLU A 21 11.15 -10.50 20.73
C GLU A 21 9.77 -10.75 21.40
N THR A 22 8.68 -10.60 20.63
CA THR A 22 7.31 -10.54 21.16
C THR A 22 6.96 -11.77 22.00
N VAL A 23 7.39 -12.97 21.57
CA VAL A 23 7.14 -14.21 22.31
C VAL A 23 7.84 -14.22 23.67
N SER A 24 9.09 -13.74 23.72
CA SER A 24 9.88 -13.66 24.95
C SER A 24 9.28 -12.66 25.92
N ILE A 25 9.01 -11.43 25.47
CA ILE A 25 8.45 -10.36 26.33
C ILE A 25 7.04 -10.73 26.82
N LEU A 26 6.23 -11.38 25.99
CA LEU A 26 4.93 -11.89 26.41
C LEU A 26 5.08 -12.99 27.48
N ASN A 27 6.09 -13.86 27.37
CA ASN A 27 6.37 -14.87 28.38
C ASN A 27 6.80 -14.24 29.71
N GLU A 28 7.63 -13.19 29.70
CA GLU A 28 7.97 -12.41 30.90
C GLU A 28 6.73 -11.76 31.53
N THR A 29 5.85 -11.20 30.70
CA THR A 29 4.57 -10.61 31.14
C THR A 29 3.70 -11.66 31.83
N ILE A 30 3.60 -12.86 31.27
CA ILE A 30 2.87 -14.00 31.85
C ILE A 30 3.47 -14.41 33.20
N GLN A 31 4.80 -14.50 33.30
CA GLN A 31 5.49 -14.83 34.56
C GLN A 31 5.24 -13.77 35.63
N ALA A 32 5.34 -12.48 35.29
CA ALA A 32 5.04 -11.38 36.22
C ALA A 32 3.59 -11.41 36.69
N LEU A 33 2.63 -11.67 35.79
CA LEU A 33 1.22 -11.81 36.15
C LEU A 33 0.97 -13.05 37.01
N GLN A 34 1.64 -14.17 36.73
CA GLN A 34 1.56 -15.38 37.54
C GLN A 34 2.07 -15.12 38.97
N HIS A 35 3.20 -14.44 39.13
CA HIS A 35 3.70 -14.06 40.45
C HIS A 35 2.73 -13.14 41.21
N LEU A 36 2.09 -12.19 40.51
CA LEU A 36 1.07 -11.33 41.09
C LEU A 36 -0.18 -12.12 41.54
N VAL A 37 -0.58 -13.14 40.78
CA VAL A 37 -1.70 -14.04 41.12
C VAL A 37 -1.37 -14.89 42.35
N GLU A 38 -0.16 -15.44 42.41
CA GLU A 38 0.29 -16.32 43.49
C GLU A 38 0.56 -15.53 44.79
N ASN A 39 1.17 -14.34 44.67
CA ASN A 39 1.60 -13.50 45.79
C ASN A 39 1.35 -12.01 45.48
N PRO A 40 0.17 -11.45 45.82
CA PRO A 40 -0.12 -10.04 45.54
C PRO A 40 0.78 -9.08 46.33
N HIS A 41 1.85 -8.57 45.70
CA HIS A 41 2.80 -7.62 46.27
C HIS A 41 3.04 -6.43 45.32
N PRO A 42 3.23 -5.18 45.81
CA PRO A 42 3.43 -4.00 44.95
C PRO A 42 4.54 -4.14 43.92
N GLU A 43 5.64 -4.82 44.28
CA GLU A 43 6.77 -5.04 43.38
C GLU A 43 6.38 -5.86 42.13
N TYR A 44 5.55 -6.90 42.26
CA TYR A 44 5.09 -7.68 41.10
C TYR A 44 4.13 -6.89 40.21
N GLN A 45 3.39 -5.96 40.79
CA GLN A 45 2.54 -5.04 40.03
C GLN A 45 3.39 -4.07 39.20
N GLU A 46 4.47 -3.53 39.77
CA GLU A 46 5.42 -2.67 39.05
C GLU A 46 6.13 -3.43 37.93
N GLN A 47 6.57 -4.68 38.18
CA GLN A 47 7.17 -5.54 37.17
C GLN A 47 6.21 -5.83 36.02
N LEU A 48 4.96 -6.23 36.31
CA LEU A 48 3.94 -6.46 35.28
C LEU A 48 3.70 -5.21 34.43
N ALA A 49 3.58 -4.04 35.07
CA ALA A 49 3.39 -2.77 34.37
C ALA A 49 4.59 -2.44 33.46
N ALA A 50 5.82 -2.69 33.92
CA ALA A 50 7.03 -2.49 33.14
C ALA A 50 7.09 -3.42 31.92
N HIS A 51 6.82 -4.72 32.09
CA HIS A 51 6.81 -5.67 30.96
C HIS A 51 5.70 -5.36 29.95
N LEU A 52 4.50 -5.00 30.40
CA LEU A 52 3.42 -4.56 29.51
C LEU A 52 3.78 -3.29 28.75
N SER A 53 4.36 -2.30 29.41
CA SER A 53 4.80 -1.06 28.74
C SER A 53 5.87 -1.35 27.69
N ASN A 54 6.83 -2.22 27.97
CA ASN A 54 7.84 -2.66 27.01
C ASN A 54 7.19 -3.39 25.82
N LEU A 55 6.29 -4.33 26.08
CA LEU A 55 5.57 -5.07 25.06
C LEU A 55 4.79 -4.14 24.12
N TYR A 56 4.03 -3.20 24.67
CA TYR A 56 3.28 -2.23 23.88
C TYR A 56 4.21 -1.36 23.03
N LYS A 57 5.30 -0.86 23.60
CA LYS A 57 6.26 -0.04 22.87
C LYS A 57 6.86 -0.78 21.67
N ARG A 58 7.19 -2.06 21.81
CA ARG A 58 7.71 -2.89 20.71
C ARG A 58 6.68 -3.09 19.61
N LEU A 59 5.45 -3.45 19.99
CA LEU A 59 4.36 -3.71 19.05
C LEU A 59 3.84 -2.44 18.38
N GLU A 60 3.85 -1.28 19.04
CA GLU A 60 3.45 0.00 18.45
C GLU A 60 4.41 0.48 17.35
N THR A 61 5.64 -0.07 17.29
CA THR A 61 6.62 0.18 16.23
C THR A 61 6.65 -0.92 15.16
N SER A 62 5.62 -1.76 15.12
CA SER A 62 5.52 -2.87 14.17
C SER A 62 5.37 -2.34 12.73
N PRO A 63 6.19 -2.81 11.78
CA PRO A 63 6.11 -2.42 10.37
C PRO A 63 4.86 -3.01 9.71
N VAL A 64 4.23 -4.02 10.33
CA VAL A 64 2.99 -4.63 9.86
C VAL A 64 1.83 -3.63 9.88
N ASP A 65 1.84 -2.66 10.80
CA ASP A 65 0.81 -1.62 10.83
C ASP A 65 0.90 -0.69 9.60
N ASP A 66 2.10 -0.54 9.02
CA ASP A 66 2.37 0.28 7.83
C ASP A 66 2.26 -0.51 6.51
N PHE A 67 1.89 -1.79 6.56
CA PHE A 67 1.73 -2.60 5.36
C PHE A 67 0.73 -1.97 4.39
N SER A 68 1.03 -2.12 3.10
CA SER A 68 0.06 -1.78 2.06
C SER A 68 -1.20 -2.64 2.23
N PRO A 69 -2.36 -2.19 1.76
CA PRO A 69 -3.60 -2.96 1.94
C PRO A 69 -3.55 -4.36 1.35
N ALA A 70 -2.94 -4.58 0.18
CA ALA A 70 -2.79 -5.94 -0.35
C ALA A 70 -1.90 -6.83 0.55
N TRP A 71 -0.90 -6.26 1.21
CA TRP A 71 -0.12 -6.98 2.21
C TRP A 71 -0.97 -7.27 3.45
N ARG A 72 -1.80 -6.34 3.91
CA ARG A 72 -2.73 -6.58 5.03
C ARG A 72 -3.74 -7.68 4.70
N ASP A 73 -4.35 -7.64 3.51
CA ASP A 73 -5.26 -8.67 3.03
C ASP A 73 -4.57 -10.04 2.99
N ALA A 74 -3.32 -10.09 2.52
CA ALA A 74 -2.53 -11.31 2.55
C ALA A 74 -2.23 -11.81 3.98
N VAL A 75 -1.94 -10.92 4.93
CA VAL A 75 -1.75 -11.28 6.35
C VAL A 75 -3.07 -11.75 6.98
N ASP A 76 -4.20 -11.15 6.60
CA ASP A 76 -5.55 -11.57 6.99
C ASP A 76 -5.90 -12.95 6.38
N GLU A 77 -5.56 -13.20 5.11
CA GLU A 77 -5.70 -14.52 4.44
C GLU A 77 -4.85 -15.61 5.12
N LEU A 78 -3.67 -15.26 5.63
CA LEU A 78 -2.83 -16.16 6.41
C LEU A 78 -3.42 -16.48 7.80
N GLY A 79 -4.42 -15.70 8.26
CA GLY A 79 -5.09 -15.91 9.54
C GLY A 79 -4.25 -15.51 10.75
N VAL A 80 -3.21 -14.69 10.55
CA VAL A 80 -2.25 -14.31 11.60
C VAL A 80 -2.29 -12.82 11.95
N ALA A 81 -3.15 -12.02 11.32
CA ALA A 81 -3.17 -10.57 11.50
C ALA A 81 -3.38 -10.09 12.95
N ASP A 82 -4.14 -10.82 13.76
CA ASP A 82 -4.39 -10.49 15.17
C ASP A 82 -3.17 -10.74 16.09
N GLU A 83 -2.06 -11.20 15.53
CA GLU A 83 -0.85 -11.60 16.24
C GLU A 83 0.29 -10.59 16.06
N PHE A 84 0.03 -9.47 15.38
CA PHE A 84 1.03 -8.44 15.09
C PHE A 84 0.54 -7.03 15.45
N GLY A 85 1.51 -6.15 15.71
CA GLY A 85 1.33 -4.70 15.82
C GLY A 85 0.20 -4.24 16.74
N SER A 86 -0.48 -3.19 16.30
CA SER A 86 -1.58 -2.54 17.01
C SER A 86 -2.76 -3.48 17.31
N ARG A 87 -3.02 -4.48 16.45
CA ARG A 87 -4.08 -5.47 16.66
C ARG A 87 -3.80 -6.35 17.86
N LEU A 88 -2.57 -6.84 18.01
CA LEU A 88 -2.15 -7.60 19.19
C LEU A 88 -2.18 -6.75 20.47
N VAL A 89 -1.73 -5.49 20.40
CA VAL A 89 -1.81 -4.55 21.53
C VAL A 89 -3.25 -4.38 22.00
N LYS A 90 -4.18 -4.11 21.08
CA LYS A 90 -5.61 -3.95 21.38
C LYS A 90 -6.17 -5.21 22.02
N LYS A 91 -5.81 -6.38 21.51
CA LYS A 91 -6.24 -7.68 22.05
C LYS A 91 -5.77 -7.87 23.49
N ILE A 92 -4.51 -7.56 23.80
CA ILE A 92 -3.95 -7.65 25.17
C ILE A 92 -4.61 -6.63 26.11
N LYS A 93 -4.77 -5.37 25.70
CA LYS A 93 -5.45 -4.34 26.50
C LYS A 93 -6.89 -4.77 26.86
N ASN A 94 -7.63 -5.28 25.87
CA ASN A 94 -8.99 -5.80 26.08
C ASN A 94 -9.06 -6.95 27.10
N ILE A 95 -8.00 -7.76 27.25
CA ILE A 95 -7.96 -8.82 28.28
C ILE A 95 -7.99 -8.20 29.67
N PHE A 96 -7.16 -7.20 29.94
CA PHE A 96 -7.09 -6.55 31.24
C PHE A 96 -8.33 -5.71 31.54
N GLU A 97 -8.89 -5.03 30.54
CA GLU A 97 -10.13 -4.24 30.67
C GLU A 97 -11.34 -5.10 31.04
N ARG A 98 -11.44 -6.32 30.49
CA ARG A 98 -12.56 -7.25 30.78
C ARG A 98 -12.36 -8.06 32.07
N ASN A 99 -11.12 -8.20 32.54
CA ASN A 99 -10.78 -9.00 33.70
C ASN A 99 -10.18 -8.17 34.87
N PRO A 100 -10.77 -7.03 35.27
CA PRO A 100 -10.16 -6.17 36.30
C PRO A 100 -10.12 -6.81 37.69
N ILE A 101 -10.96 -7.82 37.93
CA ILE A 101 -11.11 -8.51 39.23
C ILE A 101 -10.46 -9.90 39.22
N THR A 102 -10.22 -10.49 38.04
CA THR A 102 -9.78 -11.90 37.93
C THR A 102 -8.45 -12.05 37.16
N PRO A 103 -7.31 -11.74 37.80
CA PRO A 103 -5.97 -11.90 37.21
C PRO A 103 -5.71 -13.31 36.64
N GLN A 104 -6.27 -14.36 37.24
CA GLN A 104 -6.18 -15.73 36.75
C GLN A 104 -6.81 -15.92 35.36
N MET A 105 -7.91 -15.22 35.06
CA MET A 105 -8.54 -15.29 33.75
C MET A 105 -7.67 -14.58 32.70
N ALA A 106 -7.16 -13.39 33.05
CA ALA A 106 -6.21 -12.68 32.21
C ALA A 106 -4.96 -13.52 31.89
N LEU A 107 -4.40 -14.20 32.91
CA LEU A 107 -3.26 -15.11 32.75
C LEU A 107 -3.54 -16.19 31.72
N LYS A 108 -4.67 -16.89 31.86
CA LYS A 108 -5.08 -17.94 30.92
C LYS A 108 -5.25 -17.43 29.49
N GLU A 109 -5.83 -16.24 29.32
CA GLU A 109 -6.00 -15.63 27.99
C GLU A 109 -4.64 -15.23 27.37
N LEU A 110 -3.70 -14.71 28.17
CA LEU A 110 -2.34 -14.39 27.70
C LEU A 110 -1.56 -15.65 27.32
N GLU A 111 -1.68 -16.73 28.09
CA GLU A 111 -1.08 -18.03 27.74
C GLU A 111 -1.59 -18.55 26.39
N GLN A 112 -2.89 -18.38 26.10
CA GLN A 112 -3.45 -18.73 24.79
C GLN A 112 -2.85 -17.88 23.66
N ILE A 113 -2.69 -16.57 23.88
CA ILE A 113 -2.02 -15.69 22.90
C ILE A 113 -0.57 -16.14 22.68
N ARG A 114 0.19 -16.41 23.74
CA ARG A 114 1.58 -16.88 23.64
C ARG A 114 1.67 -18.18 22.86
N ASN A 115 0.82 -19.16 23.16
CA ASN A 115 0.84 -20.45 22.46
C ASN A 115 0.51 -20.30 20.96
N ARG A 116 -0.40 -19.39 20.61
CA ARG A 116 -0.69 -19.06 19.20
C ARG A 116 0.50 -18.39 18.53
N LEU A 117 1.09 -17.38 19.15
CA LEU A 117 2.28 -16.69 18.64
C LEU A 117 3.46 -17.65 18.40
N SER A 118 3.78 -18.52 19.36
CA SER A 118 4.84 -19.52 19.18
C SER A 118 4.54 -20.51 18.05
N SER A 119 3.26 -20.86 17.87
CA SER A 119 2.83 -21.72 16.75
C SER A 119 2.98 -21.00 15.41
N THR A 120 2.59 -19.73 15.34
CA THR A 120 2.75 -18.88 14.16
C THR A 120 4.22 -18.68 13.81
N GLU A 121 5.08 -18.36 14.79
CA GLU A 121 6.53 -18.29 14.59
C GLU A 121 7.09 -19.59 14.01
N SER A 122 6.73 -20.74 14.58
CA SER A 122 7.17 -22.04 14.07
C SER A 122 6.68 -22.32 12.64
N ASN A 123 5.43 -21.96 12.34
CA ASN A 123 4.84 -22.17 11.02
C ASN A 123 5.43 -21.23 9.95
N LEU A 124 5.68 -19.96 10.29
CA LEU A 124 6.35 -19.00 9.43
C LEU A 124 7.78 -19.46 9.11
N ASN A 125 8.52 -19.91 10.12
CA ASN A 125 9.85 -20.50 9.91
C ASN A 125 9.81 -21.68 8.93
N ARG A 126 8.89 -22.62 9.12
CA ARG A 126 8.73 -23.78 8.22
C ARG A 126 8.30 -23.38 6.82
N LEU A 127 7.41 -22.40 6.69
CA LEU A 127 6.94 -21.90 5.41
C LEU A 127 8.08 -21.25 4.62
N VAL A 128 8.83 -20.34 5.25
CA VAL A 128 9.96 -19.66 4.61
C VAL A 128 11.02 -20.68 4.20
N SER A 129 11.47 -21.55 5.11
CA SER A 129 12.47 -22.57 4.76
C SER A 129 11.98 -23.56 3.69
N GLY A 130 10.68 -23.87 3.67
CA GLY A 130 10.08 -24.71 2.64
C GLY A 130 10.12 -24.04 1.26
N LEU A 131 9.77 -22.75 1.18
CA LEU A 131 9.82 -21.97 -0.05
C LEU A 131 11.25 -21.81 -0.57
N GLU A 132 12.19 -21.47 0.32
CA GLU A 132 13.63 -21.40 0.02
C GLU A 132 14.15 -22.74 -0.50
N TYR A 133 13.76 -23.86 0.13
CA TYR A 133 14.15 -25.21 -0.30
C TYR A 133 13.72 -25.51 -1.74
N PHE A 134 12.53 -25.07 -2.14
CA PHE A 134 12.03 -25.24 -3.51
C PHE A 134 12.56 -24.18 -4.49
N GLY A 135 13.50 -23.34 -4.07
CA GLY A 135 14.07 -22.29 -4.92
C GLY A 135 13.08 -21.16 -5.22
N VAL A 136 12.02 -21.01 -4.43
CA VAL A 136 11.17 -19.82 -4.46
C VAL A 136 11.96 -18.72 -3.77
N ALA A 137 12.87 -18.10 -4.51
CA ALA A 137 13.63 -16.96 -4.02
C ALA A 137 12.73 -15.74 -3.86
N GLU A 138 13.25 -14.76 -3.15
CA GLU A 138 12.55 -13.52 -2.92
C GLU A 138 12.67 -12.61 -4.13
N ASP A 139 11.57 -11.94 -4.42
CA ASP A 139 11.56 -10.89 -5.41
C ASP A 139 12.04 -9.58 -4.76
N GLU A 140 13.35 -9.52 -4.52
CA GLU A 140 14.03 -8.35 -3.98
C GLU A 140 14.35 -7.35 -5.10
N LEU A 141 14.03 -6.08 -4.84
CA LEU A 141 14.39 -4.98 -5.74
C LEU A 141 15.83 -4.56 -5.45
N CYS A 142 16.60 -4.33 -6.51
CA CYS A 142 17.91 -3.70 -6.37
C CYS A 142 17.78 -2.20 -6.03
N ASP A 143 18.87 -1.57 -5.61
CA ASP A 143 18.90 -0.16 -5.18
C ASP A 143 18.46 0.83 -6.28
N ASP A 144 18.53 0.41 -7.55
CA ASP A 144 18.13 1.19 -8.74
C ASP A 144 16.86 0.67 -9.40
N GLU A 145 16.12 -0.21 -8.72
CA GLU A 145 14.87 -0.79 -9.22
C GLU A 145 13.66 -0.23 -8.46
N CYS A 146 12.63 0.07 -9.22
CA CYS A 146 11.30 0.40 -8.75
C CYS A 146 10.31 -0.52 -9.46
N GLU A 147 9.39 -1.10 -8.71
CA GLU A 147 8.32 -1.91 -9.25
C GLU A 147 7.01 -1.13 -9.22
N ILE A 148 6.27 -1.20 -10.32
CA ILE A 148 4.90 -0.71 -10.41
C ILE A 148 3.97 -1.90 -10.61
N GLY A 149 3.20 -2.22 -9.57
CA GLY A 149 2.16 -3.23 -9.58
C GLY A 149 0.82 -2.62 -10.01
N ILE A 150 0.11 -3.26 -10.94
CA ILE A 150 -1.25 -2.88 -11.32
C ILE A 150 -2.15 -4.09 -11.17
N ILE A 151 -3.19 -3.96 -10.34
CA ILE A 151 -4.20 -4.98 -10.10
C ILE A 151 -5.45 -4.62 -10.92
N VAL A 152 -5.83 -5.52 -11.84
CA VAL A 152 -6.96 -5.33 -12.73
C VAL A 152 -8.19 -6.05 -12.18
N PRO A 153 -9.30 -5.34 -11.87
CA PRO A 153 -10.49 -5.99 -11.35
C PRO A 153 -11.07 -7.00 -12.34
N ARG A 154 -11.29 -8.23 -11.87
CA ARG A 154 -11.95 -9.28 -12.67
C ARG A 154 -13.30 -8.84 -13.23
N SER A 155 -14.06 -8.05 -12.47
CA SER A 155 -15.33 -7.48 -12.90
C SER A 155 -15.20 -6.51 -14.08
N TYR A 156 -14.07 -5.81 -14.19
CA TYR A 156 -13.79 -4.90 -15.29
C TYR A 156 -13.49 -5.65 -16.59
N VAL A 157 -12.66 -6.70 -16.52
CA VAL A 157 -12.30 -7.53 -17.69
C VAL A 157 -13.22 -8.73 -17.91
N LYS A 158 -14.24 -8.91 -17.07
CA LYS A 158 -15.22 -10.02 -17.11
C LYS A 158 -14.57 -11.40 -17.21
N ASP A 159 -13.47 -11.60 -16.49
CA ASP A 159 -12.64 -12.82 -16.53
C ASP A 159 -12.25 -13.27 -17.96
N ASN A 160 -12.15 -12.32 -18.90
CA ASN A 160 -11.85 -12.61 -20.30
C ASN A 160 -10.40 -12.28 -20.65
N LEU A 161 -9.66 -13.26 -21.18
CA LEU A 161 -8.26 -13.10 -21.55
C LEU A 161 -8.03 -12.03 -22.63
N LYS A 162 -8.94 -11.91 -23.61
CA LYS A 162 -8.84 -10.89 -24.65
C LYS A 162 -9.00 -9.49 -24.05
N SER A 163 -10.00 -9.30 -23.20
CA SER A 163 -10.21 -8.04 -22.49
C SER A 163 -9.04 -7.68 -21.59
N PHE A 164 -8.47 -8.65 -20.86
CA PHE A 164 -7.26 -8.43 -20.07
C PHE A 164 -6.07 -8.05 -20.96
N GLY A 165 -5.83 -8.77 -22.06
CA GLY A 165 -4.75 -8.44 -23.00
C GLY A 165 -4.89 -7.05 -23.62
N SER A 166 -6.10 -6.63 -23.99
CA SER A 166 -6.36 -5.26 -24.46
C SER A 166 -6.06 -4.21 -23.39
N GLU A 167 -6.39 -4.51 -22.13
CA GLU A 167 -6.07 -3.62 -21.02
C GLU A 167 -4.56 -3.48 -20.80
N LEU A 168 -3.79 -4.56 -20.93
CA LEU A 168 -2.32 -4.49 -20.84
C LEU A 168 -1.71 -3.55 -21.89
N VAL A 169 -2.23 -3.58 -23.12
CA VAL A 169 -1.78 -2.68 -24.19
C VAL A 169 -2.09 -1.22 -23.86
N GLU A 170 -3.25 -0.93 -23.28
CA GLU A 170 -3.61 0.42 -22.90
C GLU A 170 -2.80 0.92 -21.70
N LEU A 171 -2.53 0.06 -20.71
CA LEU A 171 -1.62 0.36 -19.60
C LEU A 171 -0.22 0.67 -20.12
N GLU A 172 0.32 -0.16 -21.01
CA GLU A 172 1.63 0.09 -21.62
C GLU A 172 1.71 1.47 -22.28
N LYS A 173 0.73 1.79 -23.15
CA LYS A 173 0.68 3.11 -23.81
C LYS A 173 0.65 4.26 -22.81
N SER A 174 -0.17 4.15 -21.75
CA SER A 174 -0.28 5.21 -20.74
C SER A 174 0.99 5.37 -19.91
N LEU A 175 1.67 4.27 -19.58
CA LEU A 175 2.85 4.30 -18.73
C LEU A 175 4.13 4.67 -19.50
N LEU A 176 4.23 4.35 -20.79
CA LEU A 176 5.36 4.74 -21.64
C LEU A 176 5.56 6.26 -21.72
N VAL A 177 4.48 7.04 -21.60
CA VAL A 177 4.55 8.50 -21.56
C VAL A 177 5.35 8.99 -20.35
N PHE A 178 5.27 8.32 -19.20
CA PHE A 178 6.05 8.67 -18.02
C PHE A 178 7.53 8.31 -18.17
N SER A 179 7.84 7.21 -18.86
CA SER A 179 9.22 6.85 -19.20
C SER A 179 9.86 7.93 -20.06
N GLU A 180 9.17 8.37 -21.10
CA GLU A 180 9.62 9.45 -21.98
C GLU A 180 9.72 10.79 -21.23
N LEU A 181 8.72 11.08 -20.40
CA LEU A 181 8.70 12.30 -19.61
C LEU A 181 9.88 12.40 -18.64
N VAL A 182 10.48 11.31 -18.18
CA VAL A 182 11.59 11.34 -17.22
C VAL A 182 12.95 11.13 -17.88
N THR A 183 13.03 10.30 -18.91
CA THR A 183 14.30 9.91 -19.54
C THR A 183 14.54 10.59 -20.89
N GLY A 184 13.50 11.18 -21.49
CA GLY A 184 13.51 11.65 -22.86
C GLY A 184 13.35 10.54 -23.91
N GLN A 185 13.20 9.28 -23.49
CA GLN A 185 13.06 8.12 -24.39
C GLN A 185 11.91 7.22 -23.95
N ARG A 186 11.27 6.54 -24.91
CA ARG A 186 10.27 5.51 -24.64
C ARG A 186 10.94 4.16 -24.47
N GLU A 187 11.34 3.85 -23.24
CA GLU A 187 11.93 2.56 -22.93
C GLU A 187 10.84 1.48 -22.83
N PRO A 188 11.03 0.30 -23.45
CA PRO A 188 10.07 -0.81 -23.33
C PRO A 188 9.86 -1.23 -21.87
N LEU A 189 8.61 -1.47 -21.51
CA LEU A 189 8.26 -1.88 -20.15
C LEU A 189 8.61 -3.35 -19.94
N LYS A 190 9.48 -3.63 -18.98
CA LYS A 190 9.86 -5.00 -18.64
C LYS A 190 8.87 -5.56 -17.64
N ILE A 191 8.26 -6.69 -17.98
CA ILE A 191 7.42 -7.44 -17.05
C ILE A 191 8.34 -8.17 -16.08
N ARG A 192 8.22 -7.83 -14.79
CA ARG A 192 8.91 -8.53 -13.70
C ARG A 192 8.12 -9.76 -13.28
N GLN A 193 6.81 -9.58 -13.07
CA GLN A 193 5.94 -10.65 -12.60
C GLN A 193 4.51 -10.48 -13.12
N ILE A 194 3.80 -11.60 -13.24
CA ILE A 194 2.35 -11.65 -13.48
C ILE A 194 1.72 -12.53 -12.41
N SER A 195 0.57 -12.10 -11.87
CA SER A 195 -0.25 -12.92 -10.97
C SER A 195 -1.59 -13.23 -11.62
N SER A 196 -1.86 -14.52 -11.83
CA SER A 196 -3.16 -14.98 -12.32
C SER A 196 -4.25 -15.00 -11.25
N SER A 197 -3.87 -15.04 -9.97
CA SER A 197 -4.83 -15.10 -8.85
C SER A 197 -5.62 -13.79 -8.72
N GLU A 198 -4.94 -12.65 -8.83
CA GLU A 198 -5.52 -11.30 -8.68
C GLU A 198 -5.53 -10.49 -9.98
N LEU A 199 -5.27 -11.13 -11.14
CA LEU A 199 -5.07 -10.46 -12.44
C LEU A 199 -4.21 -9.19 -12.32
N SER A 200 -2.96 -9.37 -11.91
CA SER A 200 -2.03 -8.26 -11.74
C SER A 200 -0.74 -8.43 -12.54
N ILE A 201 -0.17 -7.29 -12.93
CA ILE A 201 1.14 -7.19 -13.57
C ILE A 201 2.06 -6.34 -12.71
N PHE A 202 3.33 -6.68 -12.69
CA PHE A 202 4.39 -5.96 -11.98
C PHE A 202 5.46 -5.60 -12.99
N LEU A 203 5.70 -4.31 -13.15
CA LEU A 203 6.58 -3.74 -14.16
C LEU A 203 7.83 -3.17 -13.50
N ASP A 204 8.98 -3.44 -14.11
CA ASP A 204 10.27 -2.94 -13.68
C ASP A 204 10.55 -1.55 -14.28
N TYR A 205 10.99 -0.63 -13.43
CA TYR A 205 11.27 0.77 -13.72
C TYR A 205 12.47 1.28 -12.92
N ILE A 206 13.06 2.38 -13.38
CA ILE A 206 13.98 3.15 -12.54
C ILE A 206 13.21 4.03 -11.53
N PRO A 207 13.79 4.33 -10.35
CA PRO A 207 13.15 5.14 -9.31
C PRO A 207 12.63 6.50 -9.79
N GLY A 208 13.31 7.16 -10.74
CA GLY A 208 12.85 8.44 -11.30
C GLY A 208 11.47 8.36 -11.95
N ILE A 209 11.23 7.31 -12.76
CA ILE A 209 9.94 7.06 -13.40
C ILE A 209 8.90 6.67 -12.34
N GLY A 210 9.28 5.79 -11.41
CA GLY A 210 8.46 5.39 -10.27
C GLY A 210 7.96 6.59 -9.46
N ALA A 211 8.82 7.55 -9.14
CA ALA A 211 8.45 8.76 -8.40
C ALA A 211 7.49 9.66 -9.18
N CYS A 212 7.67 9.80 -10.49
CA CYS A 212 6.76 10.55 -11.35
C CYS A 212 5.35 9.93 -11.34
N ILE A 213 5.25 8.61 -11.49
CA ILE A 213 3.99 7.87 -11.43
C ILE A 213 3.39 7.92 -10.02
N ALA A 214 4.21 7.81 -8.97
CA ALA A 214 3.76 7.89 -7.58
C ALA A 214 3.04 9.22 -7.30
N ILE A 215 3.62 10.35 -7.75
CA ILE A 215 3.00 11.68 -7.63
C ILE A 215 1.67 11.72 -8.38
N ALA A 216 1.65 11.23 -9.63
CA ALA A 216 0.46 11.23 -10.46
C ALA A 216 -0.69 10.44 -9.80
N VAL A 217 -0.41 9.22 -9.37
CA VAL A 217 -1.38 8.33 -8.74
C VAL A 217 -1.83 8.88 -7.39
N GLU A 218 -0.92 9.38 -6.54
CA GLU A 218 -1.26 10.02 -5.26
C GLU A 218 -2.26 11.16 -5.46
N ARG A 219 -2.02 12.04 -6.44
CA ARG A 219 -2.89 13.18 -6.74
C ARG A 219 -4.24 12.75 -7.30
N ILE A 220 -4.26 11.76 -8.19
CA ILE A 220 -5.50 11.19 -8.73
C ILE A 220 -6.33 10.53 -7.62
N VAL A 221 -5.70 9.77 -6.72
CA VAL A 221 -6.37 9.16 -5.56
C VAL A 221 -6.94 10.21 -4.63
N ALA A 222 -6.19 11.29 -4.35
CA ALA A 222 -6.68 12.40 -3.54
C ALA A 222 -7.90 13.08 -4.17
N LEU A 223 -7.85 13.35 -5.48
CA LEU A 223 -8.97 13.90 -6.25
C LEU A 223 -10.19 12.98 -6.21
N TYR A 224 -9.98 11.67 -6.39
CA TYR A 224 -11.06 10.67 -6.25
C TYR A 224 -11.70 10.70 -4.87
N LYS A 225 -10.91 10.73 -3.79
CA LYS A 225 -11.42 10.82 -2.40
C LYS A 225 -12.29 12.05 -2.21
N GLN A 226 -11.88 13.20 -2.74
CA GLN A 226 -12.64 14.44 -2.69
C GLN A 226 -13.98 14.33 -3.42
N VAL A 227 -14.00 13.77 -4.63
CA VAL A 227 -15.26 13.59 -5.38
C VAL A 227 -16.18 12.57 -4.70
N LEU A 228 -15.62 11.49 -4.14
CA LEU A 228 -16.38 10.49 -3.38
C LEU A 228 -17.01 11.10 -2.13
N GLU A 229 -16.30 11.96 -1.40
CA GLU A 229 -16.84 12.70 -0.26
C GLU A 229 -18.03 13.57 -0.67
N ILE A 230 -17.93 14.31 -1.78
CA ILE A 230 -19.04 15.10 -2.33
C ILE A 230 -20.26 14.22 -2.64
N LYS A 231 -20.05 13.05 -3.26
CA LYS A 231 -21.14 12.09 -3.53
C LYS A 231 -21.77 11.54 -2.25
N ASN A 232 -20.97 11.22 -1.24
CA ASN A 232 -21.47 10.74 0.05
C ASN A 232 -22.29 11.81 0.77
N LEU A 233 -21.84 13.07 0.74
CA LEU A 233 -22.60 14.20 1.28
C LEU A 233 -23.92 14.39 0.54
N LYS A 234 -23.91 14.33 -0.79
CA LYS A 234 -25.13 14.37 -1.61
C LYS A 234 -26.10 13.24 -1.24
N LYS A 235 -25.60 12.01 -1.07
CA LYS A 235 -26.42 10.87 -0.63
C LYS A 235 -27.09 11.14 0.72
N GLY A 236 -26.34 11.71 1.67
CA GLY A 236 -26.90 12.15 2.95
C GLY A 236 -28.01 13.20 2.83
N LEU A 237 -27.95 14.09 1.84
CA LEU A 237 -29.02 15.06 1.55
C LEU A 237 -30.26 14.38 0.92
N VAL A 238 -30.05 13.40 0.04
CA VAL A 238 -31.15 12.58 -0.51
C VAL A 238 -31.85 11.81 0.61
N ASP A 239 -31.10 11.22 1.54
CA ASP A 239 -31.65 10.50 2.70
C ASP A 239 -32.46 11.44 3.63
N GLN A 240 -32.16 12.75 3.61
CA GLN A 240 -32.94 13.81 4.26
C GLN A 240 -34.14 14.30 3.43
N LYS A 241 -34.49 13.60 2.35
CA LYS A 241 -35.62 13.86 1.45
C LYS A 241 -35.52 15.15 0.66
N LEU A 242 -34.31 15.65 0.39
CA LEU A 242 -34.15 16.74 -0.59
C LEU A 242 -34.41 16.21 -2.01
N PRO A 243 -35.17 16.94 -2.85
CA PRO A 243 -35.40 16.56 -4.24
C PRO A 243 -34.11 16.47 -5.08
N GLU A 244 -33.98 15.43 -5.91
CA GLU A 244 -32.77 15.19 -6.72
C GLU A 244 -32.47 16.32 -7.73
N ASP A 245 -33.50 17.00 -8.23
CA ASP A 245 -33.38 18.11 -9.17
C ASP A 245 -32.64 19.30 -8.57
N VAL A 246 -32.83 19.55 -7.27
CA VAL A 246 -32.08 20.59 -6.52
C VAL A 246 -30.62 20.19 -6.31
N LEU A 247 -30.34 18.89 -6.24
CA LEU A 247 -29.00 18.34 -5.98
C LEU A 247 -28.17 18.14 -7.25
N LYS A 248 -28.75 18.29 -8.45
CA LYS A 248 -28.06 18.09 -9.73
C LYS A 248 -26.81 18.97 -9.88
N GLY A 249 -26.86 20.21 -9.39
CA GLY A 249 -25.72 21.13 -9.42
C GLY A 249 -24.49 20.62 -8.65
N ILE A 250 -24.67 19.72 -7.67
CA ILE A 250 -23.57 19.11 -6.92
C ILE A 250 -22.81 18.11 -7.81
N ASP A 251 -23.51 17.29 -8.60
CA ASP A 251 -22.87 16.35 -9.53
C ASP A 251 -22.12 17.09 -10.64
N ASP A 252 -22.71 18.16 -11.17
CA ASP A 252 -22.10 18.95 -12.23
C ASP A 252 -20.85 19.66 -11.72
N HIS A 253 -20.89 20.19 -10.49
CA HIS A 253 -19.71 20.73 -9.82
C HIS A 253 -18.61 19.66 -9.68
N ALA A 254 -18.93 18.51 -9.08
CA ALA A 254 -18.02 17.39 -8.90
C ALA A 254 -17.34 16.95 -10.21
N LYS A 255 -18.11 16.80 -11.29
CA LYS A 255 -17.58 16.46 -12.62
C LYS A 255 -16.67 17.54 -13.18
N SER A 256 -17.04 18.81 -13.02
CA SER A 256 -16.26 19.94 -13.56
C SER A 256 -14.89 20.12 -12.90
N MET A 257 -14.68 19.58 -11.69
CA MET A 257 -13.41 19.71 -10.96
C MET A 257 -12.32 18.80 -11.51
N VAL A 258 -12.67 17.63 -12.04
CA VAL A 258 -11.69 16.57 -12.30
C VAL A 258 -10.74 16.95 -13.44
N LYS A 259 -11.28 17.42 -14.58
CA LYS A 259 -10.48 17.75 -15.76
C LYS A 259 -9.46 18.88 -15.50
N PRO A 260 -9.83 20.03 -14.91
CA PRO A 260 -8.88 21.09 -14.58
C PRO A 260 -7.76 20.63 -13.64
N GLU A 261 -8.05 19.80 -12.63
CA GLU A 261 -7.03 19.28 -11.72
C GLU A 261 -6.06 18.31 -12.42
N LEU A 262 -6.55 17.49 -13.36
CA LEU A 262 -5.67 16.65 -14.19
C LEU A 262 -4.81 17.47 -15.17
N GLU A 263 -5.35 18.54 -15.74
CA GLU A 263 -4.58 19.46 -16.60
C GLU A 263 -3.49 20.19 -15.83
N LYS A 264 -3.80 20.62 -14.61
CA LYS A 264 -2.85 21.22 -13.67
C LYS A 264 -1.76 20.20 -13.31
N LEU A 265 -2.13 18.99 -12.94
CA LEU A 265 -1.19 17.90 -12.63
C LEU A 265 -0.26 17.60 -13.82
N ALA A 266 -0.79 17.54 -15.03
CA ALA A 266 0.03 17.34 -16.23
C ALA A 266 1.07 18.46 -16.41
N THR A 267 0.68 19.70 -16.14
CA THR A 267 1.57 20.88 -16.21
C THR A 267 2.66 20.80 -15.15
N GLU A 268 2.30 20.51 -13.90
CA GLU A 268 3.26 20.34 -12.79
C GLU A 268 4.28 19.23 -13.07
N LEU A 269 3.84 18.10 -13.63
CA LEU A 269 4.73 17.00 -13.98
C LEU A 269 5.66 17.36 -15.17
N MET A 270 5.15 18.08 -16.17
CA MET A 270 5.96 18.59 -17.29
C MET A 270 7.02 19.59 -16.83
N GLU A 271 6.68 20.49 -15.90
CA GLU A 271 7.64 21.45 -15.34
C GLU A 271 8.73 20.75 -14.54
N LYS A 272 8.34 19.73 -13.75
CA LYS A 272 9.28 19.04 -12.85
C LYS A 272 10.18 18.03 -13.56
N TYR A 273 9.66 17.33 -14.57
CA TYR A 273 10.36 16.21 -15.21
C TYR A 273 10.66 16.44 -16.69
N GLY A 274 10.03 17.40 -17.37
CA GLY A 274 10.14 17.57 -18.82
C GLY A 274 11.33 18.41 -19.30
N GLU A 275 12.36 18.63 -18.48
CA GLU A 275 13.50 19.48 -18.84
C GLU A 275 14.32 18.90 -20.00
N GLN A 276 14.56 17.58 -19.99
CA GLN A 276 15.34 16.85 -20.99
C GLN A 276 14.61 16.62 -22.32
N LEU A 277 13.34 17.03 -22.44
CA LEU A 277 12.60 16.92 -23.70
C LEU A 277 12.96 18.08 -24.64
N GLU A 278 13.09 17.77 -25.93
CA GLU A 278 13.22 18.77 -26.99
C GLU A 278 11.97 19.67 -27.07
N SER A 279 12.16 20.96 -27.40
CA SER A 279 11.09 21.97 -27.40
C SER A 279 9.84 21.55 -28.19
N GLU A 280 10.04 20.96 -29.37
CA GLU A 280 8.95 20.47 -30.23
C GLU A 280 8.21 19.28 -29.61
N ARG A 281 8.95 18.39 -28.94
CA ARG A 281 8.40 17.16 -28.32
C ARG A 281 7.62 17.44 -27.03
N LYS A 282 7.93 18.54 -26.32
CA LYS A 282 7.23 18.92 -25.07
C LYS A 282 5.72 19.05 -25.25
N ASN A 283 5.27 19.62 -26.36
CA ASN A 283 3.83 19.82 -26.62
C ASN A 283 3.09 18.49 -26.84
N GLU A 284 3.73 17.56 -27.56
CA GLU A 284 3.17 16.23 -27.84
C GLU A 284 3.11 15.40 -26.55
N VAL A 285 4.22 15.31 -25.80
CA VAL A 285 4.28 14.57 -24.52
C VAL A 285 3.30 15.18 -23.51
N SER A 286 3.16 16.51 -23.45
CA SER A 286 2.17 17.16 -22.58
C SER A 286 0.74 16.72 -22.91
N THR A 287 0.42 16.60 -24.20
CA THR A 287 -0.91 16.15 -24.65
C THR A 287 -1.13 14.67 -24.33
N GLU A 288 -0.16 13.81 -24.63
CA GLU A 288 -0.19 12.38 -24.31
C GLU A 288 -0.27 12.14 -22.79
N LEU A 289 0.39 12.97 -21.99
CA LEU A 289 0.37 12.90 -20.53
C LEU A 289 -1.02 13.21 -19.98
N ARG A 290 -1.69 14.26 -20.48
CA ARG A 290 -3.09 14.56 -20.10
C ARG A 290 -4.01 13.38 -20.39
N HIS A 291 -3.88 12.77 -21.56
CA HIS A 291 -4.67 11.59 -21.92
C HIS A 291 -4.36 10.38 -21.02
N SER A 292 -3.09 10.16 -20.71
CA SER A 292 -2.65 9.05 -19.85
C SER A 292 -3.13 9.23 -18.41
N LEU A 293 -3.05 10.45 -17.87
CA LEU A 293 -3.61 10.78 -16.55
C LEU A 293 -5.12 10.56 -16.50
N ASN A 294 -5.86 10.98 -17.53
CA ASN A 294 -7.30 10.72 -17.63
C ASN A 294 -7.62 9.22 -17.65
N LYS A 295 -6.84 8.44 -18.42
CA LYS A 295 -6.97 6.97 -18.49
C LYS A 295 -6.66 6.29 -17.17
N ILE A 296 -5.60 6.71 -16.46
CA ILE A 296 -5.24 6.19 -15.14
C ILE A 296 -6.33 6.56 -14.12
N ALA A 297 -6.83 7.79 -14.14
CA ALA A 297 -7.93 8.24 -13.27
C ALA A 297 -9.19 7.39 -13.47
N ASN A 298 -9.59 7.12 -14.72
CA ASN A 298 -10.71 6.23 -15.01
C ASN A 298 -10.50 4.80 -14.52
N ARG A 299 -9.28 4.26 -14.61
CA ARG A 299 -8.96 2.93 -14.10
C ARG A 299 -9.07 2.86 -12.58
N ILE A 300 -8.52 3.85 -11.88
CA ILE A 300 -8.63 3.95 -10.42
C ILE A 300 -10.10 4.07 -10.00
N ASP A 301 -10.88 4.90 -10.69
CA ASP A 301 -12.34 5.02 -10.48
C ASP A 301 -13.08 3.70 -10.71
N ARG A 302 -12.62 2.91 -11.69
CA ARG A 302 -13.09 1.55 -11.98
C ARG A 302 -12.40 0.48 -11.14
N GLY A 303 -11.72 0.85 -10.07
CA GLY A 303 -11.23 -0.03 -9.00
C GLY A 303 -9.91 -0.70 -9.29
N PHE A 304 -9.15 -0.24 -10.28
CA PHE A 304 -7.77 -0.66 -10.42
C PHE A 304 -7.00 -0.18 -9.20
N ASN A 305 -6.12 -1.05 -8.69
CA ASN A 305 -5.19 -0.68 -7.64
C ASN A 305 -3.80 -0.57 -8.24
N VAL A 306 -3.08 0.49 -7.88
CA VAL A 306 -1.71 0.73 -8.30
C VAL A 306 -0.84 0.69 -7.06
N GLU A 307 0.17 -0.18 -7.09
CA GLU A 307 1.14 -0.36 -6.03
C GLU A 307 2.50 0.10 -6.54
N LEU A 308 3.26 0.78 -5.69
CA LEU A 308 4.64 1.12 -5.99
C LEU A 308 5.54 0.56 -4.89
N ARG A 309 6.62 -0.09 -5.31
CA ARG A 309 7.65 -0.63 -4.43
C ARG A 309 9.02 -0.15 -4.91
N VAL A 310 9.91 0.06 -3.95
CA VAL A 310 11.30 0.42 -4.18
C VAL A 310 12.14 -0.21 -3.07
N ALA A 311 13.39 -0.53 -3.36
CA ALA A 311 14.32 -0.93 -2.32
C ALA A 311 14.50 0.22 -1.32
N PRO A 312 14.36 -0.01 0.01
CA PRO A 312 14.71 1.00 0.98
C PRO A 312 16.21 1.30 0.88
N PRO A 313 16.64 2.56 1.12
CA PRO A 313 18.06 2.88 1.13
C PRO A 313 18.76 2.07 2.24
N LYS A 314 19.87 1.40 1.90
CA LYS A 314 20.64 0.56 2.84
C LYS A 314 21.19 1.37 4.03
N GLU A 315 21.58 2.61 3.78
CA GLU A 315 22.07 3.55 4.79
C GLU A 315 21.46 4.93 4.48
N GLU A 316 20.98 5.63 5.51
CA GLU A 316 20.71 7.05 5.34
C GLU A 316 22.04 7.78 5.22
N PRO A 317 22.26 8.57 4.15
CA PRO A 317 23.50 9.32 4.03
C PRO A 317 23.62 10.27 5.23
N GLU A 318 24.82 10.33 5.81
CA GLU A 318 25.10 11.30 6.88
C GLU A 318 24.81 12.72 6.39
N GLU A 319 24.29 13.60 7.26
CA GLU A 319 23.89 14.97 6.88
C GLU A 319 25.00 15.79 6.18
N ASN A 320 26.27 15.37 6.31
CA ASN A 320 27.44 16.01 5.71
C ASN A 320 28.11 15.19 4.59
N GLN A 321 27.50 14.12 4.08
CA GLN A 321 28.04 13.38 2.94
C GLN A 321 27.82 14.15 1.63
N ASP A 322 28.93 14.48 0.95
CA ASP A 322 28.90 15.01 -0.41
C ASP A 322 28.51 13.90 -1.40
N LEU A 323 27.20 13.68 -1.52
CA LEU A 323 26.64 12.86 -2.59
C LEU A 323 26.67 13.62 -3.92
N ASP A 324 26.90 12.89 -5.02
CA ASP A 324 26.73 13.47 -6.35
C ASP A 324 25.26 13.80 -6.64
N ASN A 325 25.01 14.55 -7.72
CA ASN A 325 23.65 14.95 -8.08
C ASN A 325 22.76 13.77 -8.48
N ALA A 326 23.33 12.69 -9.03
CA ALA A 326 22.57 11.52 -9.46
C ALA A 326 22.05 10.74 -8.25
N ASP A 327 22.89 10.52 -7.24
CA ASP A 327 22.55 9.87 -5.98
C ASP A 327 21.52 10.68 -5.19
N ARG A 328 21.67 12.01 -5.13
CA ARG A 328 20.67 12.89 -4.50
C ARG A 328 19.31 12.79 -5.17
N ASN A 329 19.27 12.82 -6.50
CA ASN A 329 18.02 12.70 -7.26
C ASN A 329 17.39 11.31 -7.08
N ARG A 330 18.21 10.25 -7.07
CA ARG A 330 17.76 8.88 -6.80
C ARG A 330 17.13 8.76 -5.42
N LEU A 331 17.82 9.20 -4.37
CA LEU A 331 17.31 9.15 -3.00
C LEU A 331 16.04 9.99 -2.82
N ALA A 332 15.97 11.16 -3.46
CA ALA A 332 14.76 11.98 -3.47
C ALA A 332 13.59 11.24 -4.15
N ALA A 333 13.84 10.52 -5.24
CA ALA A 333 12.84 9.70 -5.92
C ALA A 333 12.37 8.52 -5.04
N VAL A 334 13.31 7.77 -4.43
CA VAL A 334 13.01 6.67 -3.49
C VAL A 334 12.14 7.16 -2.33
N ARG A 335 12.55 8.24 -1.66
CA ARG A 335 11.77 8.85 -0.57
C ARG A 335 10.38 9.25 -1.03
N LYS A 336 10.27 9.83 -2.23
CA LYS A 336 8.98 10.24 -2.76
C LYS A 336 8.07 9.05 -3.04
N ILE A 337 8.61 7.95 -3.59
CA ILE A 337 7.85 6.71 -3.80
C ILE A 337 7.32 6.19 -2.45
N ILE A 338 8.17 6.08 -1.43
CA ILE A 338 7.77 5.60 -0.10
C ILE A 338 6.66 6.47 0.50
N GLU A 339 6.82 7.80 0.46
CA GLU A 339 5.84 8.75 0.97
C GLU A 339 4.49 8.61 0.23
N SER A 340 4.53 8.58 -1.11
CA SER A 340 3.33 8.50 -1.95
C SER A 340 2.64 7.13 -1.83
N ALA A 341 3.40 6.03 -1.77
CA ALA A 341 2.85 4.67 -1.64
C ALA A 341 1.93 4.53 -0.41
N SER A 342 2.29 5.17 0.71
CA SER A 342 1.47 5.18 1.92
C SER A 342 0.10 5.87 1.74
N LYS A 343 0.02 6.86 0.84
CA LYS A 343 -1.18 7.67 0.58
C LYS A 343 -2.06 7.11 -0.54
N ILE A 344 -1.45 6.37 -1.47
CA ILE A 344 -2.12 5.66 -2.56
C ILE A 344 -2.94 4.47 -2.01
N ALA A 345 -2.57 3.97 -0.83
CA ALA A 345 -3.20 2.85 -0.15
C ALA A 345 -4.73 2.78 -0.35
N TYR A 346 -5.13 1.65 -0.96
CA TYR A 346 -6.46 1.12 -1.26
C TYR A 346 -7.66 2.02 -1.01
N LEU A 347 -8.29 2.38 -2.12
CA LEU A 347 -9.64 2.89 -2.15
C LEU A 347 -10.58 1.69 -2.07
N GLU A 348 -11.19 1.46 -0.91
CA GLU A 348 -12.33 0.55 -0.84
C GLU A 348 -13.41 1.04 -1.80
N LYS A 349 -13.68 0.23 -2.82
CA LYS A 349 -14.76 0.51 -3.75
C LYS A 349 -16.09 0.48 -2.99
N SER A 350 -16.76 1.62 -2.91
CA SER A 350 -18.16 1.68 -2.55
C SER A 350 -18.98 2.18 -3.74
N GLY A 351 -19.63 1.25 -4.45
CA GLY A 351 -20.63 1.59 -5.47
C GLY A 351 -20.10 1.84 -6.88
N GLU A 352 -20.84 2.67 -7.62
CA GLU A 352 -20.61 2.98 -9.04
C GLU A 352 -19.45 3.97 -9.26
N PRO A 353 -18.81 3.95 -10.45
CA PRO A 353 -17.80 4.94 -10.84
C PRO A 353 -18.22 6.39 -10.57
N VAL A 354 -17.25 7.19 -10.15
CA VAL A 354 -17.40 8.52 -9.56
C VAL A 354 -16.85 9.64 -10.43
N LEU A 355 -15.79 9.39 -11.20
CA LEU A 355 -15.10 10.42 -11.96
C LEU A 355 -15.78 10.75 -13.31
N PHE A 356 -16.62 9.86 -13.85
CA PHE A 356 -17.40 10.08 -15.09
C PHE A 356 -16.59 10.70 -16.24
N LEU A 357 -15.31 10.34 -16.39
CA LEU A 357 -14.48 10.92 -17.45
C LEU A 357 -14.71 10.18 -18.76
N PRO A 358 -14.95 10.88 -19.89
CA PRO A 358 -14.97 10.23 -21.19
C PRO A 358 -13.59 9.64 -21.48
N GLU A 359 -13.55 8.38 -21.88
CA GLU A 359 -12.41 7.83 -22.61
C GLU A 359 -12.68 8.14 -24.08
N ASN A 360 -11.84 8.97 -24.72
CA ASN A 360 -12.07 9.43 -26.10
C ASN A 360 -12.51 8.27 -27.01
N GLU A 361 -13.71 8.38 -27.59
CA GLU A 361 -14.30 7.44 -28.57
C GLU A 361 -13.59 7.47 -29.94
N GLU A 362 -12.44 8.12 -30.07
CA GLU A 362 -11.82 8.44 -31.37
C GLU A 362 -11.11 7.28 -32.06
N ASN A 363 -11.04 6.08 -31.47
CA ASN A 363 -10.39 4.91 -32.09
C ASN A 363 -11.34 3.86 -32.68
N ASP A 364 -12.65 4.11 -32.72
CA ASP A 364 -13.62 3.21 -33.38
C ASP A 364 -13.97 3.65 -34.83
N LYS A 365 -13.01 4.25 -35.55
CA LYS A 365 -13.12 4.54 -36.99
C LYS A 365 -12.04 3.89 -37.82
#